data_AF-A0A937BB70-F1
#
_entry.id   AF-A0A937BB70-F1
#
_cell.length_a   1.000
_cell.length_b   1.000
_cell.length_c   1.000
_cell.angle_alpha   90.00
_cell.angle_beta   90.00
_cell.angle_gamma   90.00
#
_symmetry.space_group_name_H-M   'P 1'
#
loop_
_entity.id
_entity.type
_entity.pdbx_description
1 polymer ?
#
loop_
_entity_poly.entity_id
_entity_poly.type
_entity_poly.pdbx_seq_one_letter_code
_entity_poly.pdbx_strand_id
1 'polypeptide(L)'
;MAVKPSVEHTKQTTSSKKPRNIIFLIGDGMGLTQITAGMYMNHNRLELERMPVIGIHKSYSIDDLITDSAAGATAFSIGRKTKNGYIGVDSFGKRYTTILEDCAKNNMATGMVVTSTIVHATPAAFLAHQSGREDYEAIAMDFYNGNCDLLIGGGKKYFDRRVKDSINLVEKLIEKGFTVSDYFQEDFENIQIPNVNKYLFFTADGDPLPASQGRNYLAKASKDAIQFLNSKNKGFFLMIEGSQIDWGGHANESDYIISEVLDFNKAIKEALDFAEKDQNTLVVITADHETGGYVINPGSKFGALTTTFSTKKHSAAMIPVFAYGPGAENFSGIYENTEIYNRIKKLLLD
;
A
#
# COMPACT_ATOMS: atom_id res chain seq x y z
N MET A 1 -26.65 -22.35 -3.37
CA MET A 1 -26.11 -21.61 -4.53
C MET A 1 -25.03 -22.46 -5.16
N ALA A 2 -25.12 -22.74 -6.46
CA ALA A 2 -24.13 -23.55 -7.14
C ALA A 2 -22.78 -22.82 -7.14
N VAL A 3 -21.75 -23.48 -6.59
CA VAL A 3 -20.36 -23.05 -6.70
C VAL A 3 -20.03 -23.07 -8.18
N LYS A 4 -19.90 -21.89 -8.82
CA LYS A 4 -19.32 -21.81 -10.16
C LYS A 4 -17.94 -22.47 -10.11
N PRO A 5 -17.56 -23.29 -11.09
CA PRO A 5 -16.28 -23.98 -11.10
C PRO A 5 -15.14 -22.97 -10.92
N SER A 6 -14.09 -23.42 -10.23
CA SER A 6 -12.83 -22.71 -10.03
C SER A 6 -12.38 -22.02 -11.32
N VAL A 7 -11.89 -20.79 -11.21
CA VAL A 7 -11.14 -20.14 -12.30
C VAL A 7 -10.12 -21.17 -12.80
N GLU A 8 -10.22 -21.56 -14.07
CA GLU A 8 -9.17 -22.37 -14.69
C GLU A 8 -7.88 -21.55 -14.56
N HIS A 9 -6.99 -21.98 -13.66
CA HIS A 9 -5.64 -21.45 -13.62
C HIS A 9 -5.01 -21.79 -14.97
N THR A 10 -5.04 -20.84 -15.89
CA THR A 10 -4.17 -20.85 -17.05
C THR A 10 -2.77 -21.03 -16.51
N LYS A 11 -2.16 -22.19 -16.81
CA LYS A 11 -0.78 -22.51 -16.45
C LYS A 11 0.08 -21.32 -16.87
N GLN A 12 0.48 -20.49 -15.90
CA GLN A 12 1.47 -19.47 -16.18
C GLN A 12 2.77 -20.23 -16.42
N THR A 13 3.17 -20.27 -17.69
CA THR A 13 4.52 -20.61 -18.09
C THR A 13 5.45 -19.76 -17.24
N THR A 14 6.34 -20.39 -16.48
CA THR A 14 7.45 -19.75 -15.77
C THR A 14 8.23 -18.89 -16.76
N SER A 15 7.84 -17.63 -16.86
CA SER A 15 8.43 -16.68 -17.79
C SER A 15 9.67 -16.15 -17.10
N SER A 16 10.85 -16.50 -17.60
CA SER A 16 12.14 -15.95 -17.14
C SER A 16 12.31 -14.45 -17.44
N LYS A 17 11.23 -13.76 -17.78
CA LYS A 17 11.23 -12.36 -18.18
C LYS A 17 11.17 -11.47 -16.94
N LYS A 18 12.09 -10.52 -16.84
CA LYS A 18 12.04 -9.51 -15.78
C LYS A 18 10.84 -8.57 -15.98
N PRO A 19 10.13 -8.17 -14.91
CA PRO A 19 9.08 -7.19 -15.02
C PRO A 19 9.65 -5.82 -15.41
N ARG A 20 8.89 -5.07 -16.20
CA ARG A 20 9.17 -3.66 -16.51
C ARG A 20 8.55 -2.74 -15.46
N ASN A 21 7.44 -3.17 -14.86
CA ASN A 21 6.69 -2.41 -13.87
C ASN A 21 6.42 -3.27 -12.64
N ILE A 22 6.37 -2.64 -11.47
CA ILE A 22 5.90 -3.27 -10.22
C ILE A 22 4.77 -2.43 -9.63
N ILE A 23 3.65 -3.10 -9.33
CA ILE A 23 2.58 -2.57 -8.49
C ILE A 23 2.62 -3.33 -7.16
N PHE A 24 2.96 -2.63 -6.08
CA PHE A 24 3.02 -3.17 -4.73
C PHE A 24 1.84 -2.68 -3.92
N LEU A 25 0.89 -3.56 -3.60
CA LEU A 25 -0.31 -3.20 -2.85
C LEU A 25 -0.21 -3.71 -1.40
N ILE A 26 -0.52 -2.83 -0.46
CA ILE A 26 -0.49 -3.10 0.99
C ILE A 26 -1.90 -2.87 1.54
N GLY A 27 -2.52 -3.90 2.10
CA GLY A 27 -3.68 -3.72 2.98
C GLY A 27 -3.18 -3.63 4.41
N ASP A 28 -3.10 -2.43 4.99
CA ASP A 28 -2.58 -2.24 6.36
C ASP A 28 -3.41 -3.08 7.35
N GLY A 29 -2.78 -3.91 8.18
CA GLY A 29 -3.48 -4.80 9.12
C GLY A 29 -4.28 -5.97 8.48
N MET A 30 -4.18 -6.18 7.17
CA MET A 30 -4.98 -7.15 6.40
C MET A 30 -4.45 -8.59 6.52
N GLY A 31 -4.61 -9.20 7.69
CA GLY A 31 -4.37 -10.62 7.90
C GLY A 31 -5.36 -11.55 7.16
N LEU A 32 -5.14 -12.87 7.27
CA LEU A 32 -6.00 -13.86 6.61
C LEU A 32 -7.48 -13.78 7.02
N THR A 33 -7.77 -13.44 8.28
CA THR A 33 -9.17 -13.33 8.73
C THR A 33 -9.86 -12.10 8.13
N GLN A 34 -9.16 -10.97 7.99
CA GLN A 34 -9.66 -9.76 7.34
C GLN A 34 -10.01 -10.05 5.87
N ILE A 35 -9.10 -10.74 5.16
CA ILE A 35 -9.34 -11.23 3.78
C ILE A 35 -10.58 -12.14 3.74
N THR A 36 -10.65 -13.11 4.65
CA THR A 36 -11.76 -14.09 4.71
C THR A 36 -13.09 -13.41 4.98
N ALA A 37 -13.13 -12.42 5.87
CA ALA A 37 -14.34 -11.66 6.18
C ALA A 37 -14.82 -10.88 4.95
N GLY A 38 -13.94 -10.15 4.28
CA GLY A 38 -14.26 -9.46 3.02
C GLY A 38 -14.76 -10.42 1.95
N MET A 39 -14.10 -11.57 1.78
CA MET A 39 -14.50 -12.61 0.83
C MET A 39 -15.91 -13.15 1.11
N TYR A 40 -16.21 -13.54 2.35
CA TYR A 40 -17.53 -14.08 2.73
C TYR A 40 -18.65 -13.05 2.62
N MET A 41 -18.34 -11.77 2.80
CA MET A 41 -19.28 -10.67 2.61
C MET A 41 -19.42 -10.25 1.15
N ASN A 42 -18.50 -10.69 0.28
CA ASN A 42 -18.51 -10.45 -1.16
C ASN A 42 -18.84 -11.73 -1.96
N HIS A 43 -19.93 -12.40 -1.57
CA HIS A 43 -20.41 -13.60 -2.27
C HIS A 43 -19.35 -14.72 -2.38
N ASN A 44 -18.50 -14.84 -1.37
CA ASN A 44 -17.38 -15.78 -1.31
C ASN A 44 -16.38 -15.61 -2.45
N ARG A 45 -16.03 -14.35 -2.78
CA ARG A 45 -15.09 -14.01 -3.84
C ARG A 45 -14.25 -12.78 -3.54
N LEU A 46 -12.99 -12.80 -3.93
CA LEU A 46 -12.14 -11.60 -4.06
C LEU A 46 -11.26 -11.72 -5.31
N GLU A 47 -10.72 -10.59 -5.77
CA GLU A 47 -9.78 -10.53 -6.90
C GLU A 47 -8.45 -11.24 -6.59
N LEU A 48 -8.11 -11.41 -5.31
CA LEU A 48 -6.98 -12.21 -4.86
C LEU A 48 -7.00 -13.64 -5.40
N GLU A 49 -8.17 -14.20 -5.74
CA GLU A 49 -8.28 -15.54 -6.34
C GLU A 49 -7.64 -15.64 -7.74
N ARG A 50 -7.37 -14.51 -8.40
CA ARG A 50 -6.63 -14.46 -9.68
C ARG A 50 -5.12 -14.67 -9.49
N MET A 51 -4.61 -14.60 -8.27
CA MET A 51 -3.18 -14.67 -7.96
C MET A 51 -2.70 -16.15 -7.91
N PRO A 52 -1.78 -16.58 -8.80
CA PRO A 52 -1.35 -17.97 -8.85
C PRO A 52 -0.26 -18.32 -7.83
N VAL A 53 0.46 -17.33 -7.28
CA VAL A 53 1.56 -17.56 -6.33
C VAL A 53 1.21 -16.97 -4.97
N ILE A 54 1.40 -17.80 -3.93
CA ILE A 54 1.18 -17.45 -2.54
C ILE A 54 2.45 -17.75 -1.73
N GLY A 55 2.83 -16.80 -0.88
CA GLY A 55 3.85 -16.93 0.16
C GLY A 55 3.35 -16.41 1.49
N ILE A 56 4.20 -16.48 2.50
CA ILE A 56 3.92 -16.00 3.86
C ILE A 56 5.18 -15.30 4.38
N HIS A 57 5.03 -14.12 4.98
CA HIS A 57 6.16 -13.40 5.59
C HIS A 57 6.03 -13.27 7.11
N LYS A 58 7.19 -13.15 7.77
CA LYS A 58 7.35 -12.87 9.20
C LYS A 58 7.50 -11.36 9.42
N SER A 59 6.51 -10.75 10.07
CA SER A 59 6.36 -9.29 10.15
C SER A 59 7.03 -8.63 11.35
N TYR A 60 7.51 -9.37 12.35
CA TYR A 60 8.10 -8.83 13.60
C TYR A 60 9.13 -7.71 13.38
N SER A 61 9.29 -6.78 14.34
CA SER A 61 10.29 -5.71 14.30
C SER A 61 11.55 -6.09 15.09
N ILE A 62 12.59 -5.26 15.08
CA ILE A 62 13.85 -5.63 15.77
C ILE A 62 13.70 -5.65 17.30
N ASP A 63 12.73 -4.89 17.83
CA ASP A 63 12.53 -4.69 19.27
C ASP A 63 11.18 -5.20 19.78
N ASP A 64 10.33 -5.76 18.91
CA ASP A 64 9.06 -6.37 19.31
C ASP A 64 8.67 -7.55 18.38
N LEU A 65 7.99 -8.56 18.95
CA LEU A 65 7.38 -9.64 18.17
C LEU A 65 6.16 -9.14 17.37
N ILE A 66 5.56 -8.03 17.82
CA ILE A 66 4.45 -7.36 17.19
C ILE A 66 4.95 -6.04 16.60
N THR A 67 5.15 -6.02 15.28
CA THR A 67 5.56 -4.80 14.56
C THR A 67 4.47 -3.73 14.58
N ASP A 68 4.85 -2.49 14.35
CA ASP A 68 3.95 -1.45 13.85
C ASP A 68 4.08 -1.24 12.34
N SER A 69 3.19 -0.45 11.74
CA SER A 69 3.22 -0.13 10.30
C SER A 69 4.54 0.53 9.86
N ALA A 70 5.16 1.35 10.72
CA ALA A 70 6.42 2.03 10.41
C ALA A 70 7.57 1.03 10.20
N ALA A 71 7.78 0.12 11.17
CA ALA A 71 8.82 -0.90 11.03
C ALA A 71 8.48 -1.94 9.96
N GLY A 72 7.21 -2.31 9.82
CA GLY A 72 6.72 -3.24 8.79
C GLY A 72 6.99 -2.72 7.39
N ALA A 73 6.56 -1.48 7.10
CA ALA A 73 6.78 -0.83 5.82
C ALA A 73 8.26 -0.50 5.56
N THR A 74 9.03 -0.14 6.60
CA THR A 74 10.48 0.07 6.47
C THR A 74 11.19 -1.23 6.06
N ALA A 75 10.76 -2.39 6.55
CA ALA A 75 11.32 -3.66 6.09
C ALA A 75 11.06 -3.91 4.59
N PHE A 76 9.89 -3.54 4.07
CA PHE A 76 9.59 -3.60 2.64
C PHE A 76 10.38 -2.58 1.81
N SER A 77 10.66 -1.42 2.40
CA SER A 77 11.24 -0.30 1.66
C SER A 77 12.76 -0.30 1.61
N ILE A 78 13.46 -0.76 2.67
CA ILE A 78 14.94 -0.77 2.74
C ILE A 78 15.54 -2.18 2.93
N GLY A 79 14.71 -3.23 3.03
CA GLY A 79 15.17 -4.61 3.20
C GLY A 79 15.85 -4.88 4.54
N ARG A 80 15.51 -4.12 5.58
CA ARG A 80 16.07 -4.26 6.93
C ARG A 80 14.99 -4.15 7.98
N LYS A 81 15.09 -5.01 9.00
CA LYS A 81 14.33 -4.85 10.24
C LYS A 81 14.79 -3.58 10.95
N THR A 82 13.85 -2.88 11.58
CA THR A 82 14.11 -1.69 12.39
C THR A 82 13.20 -1.70 13.62
N LYS A 83 13.29 -0.65 14.45
CA LYS A 83 12.47 -0.49 15.65
C LYS A 83 11.06 -0.02 15.31
N ASN A 84 10.08 -0.38 16.14
CA ASN A 84 8.74 0.18 16.00
C ASN A 84 8.79 1.72 15.99
N GLY A 85 8.01 2.33 15.09
CA GLY A 85 7.96 3.78 14.90
C GLY A 85 9.07 4.37 14.02
N TYR A 86 10.05 3.58 13.56
CA TYR A 86 11.13 4.08 12.70
C TYR A 86 10.72 4.00 11.22
N ILE A 87 11.04 5.05 10.47
CA ILE A 87 10.66 5.27 9.08
C ILE A 87 11.93 5.35 8.24
N GLY A 88 12.16 4.40 7.32
CA GLY A 88 13.25 4.46 6.34
C GLY A 88 14.67 4.48 6.92
N VAL A 89 14.83 4.10 8.20
CA VAL A 89 16.11 4.06 8.92
C VAL A 89 16.30 2.70 9.59
N ASP A 90 17.55 2.29 9.82
CA ASP A 90 17.84 1.10 10.63
C ASP A 90 17.62 1.34 12.14
N SER A 91 17.84 0.31 12.95
CA SER A 91 17.66 0.34 14.41
C SER A 91 18.53 1.36 15.16
N PHE A 92 19.54 1.92 14.49
CA PHE A 92 20.42 2.97 15.01
C PHE A 92 20.05 4.37 14.47
N GLY A 93 18.99 4.49 13.68
CA GLY A 93 18.56 5.74 13.06
C GLY A 93 19.36 6.11 11.81
N LYS A 94 20.16 5.20 11.25
CA LYS A 94 20.91 5.45 10.02
C LYS A 94 19.97 5.36 8.81
N ARG A 95 20.00 6.38 7.95
CA ARG A 95 19.23 6.43 6.69
C ARG A 95 19.72 5.38 5.68
N TYR A 96 18.79 4.69 5.03
CA TYR A 96 19.05 3.80 3.89
C TYR A 96 18.17 4.20 2.71
N THR A 97 18.69 4.08 1.50
CA THR A 97 17.91 4.34 0.30
C THR A 97 16.75 3.34 0.20
N THR A 98 15.55 3.83 -0.04
CA THR A 98 14.35 3.00 -0.21
C THR A 98 14.25 2.42 -1.61
N ILE A 99 13.40 1.42 -1.81
CA ILE A 99 13.13 0.87 -3.15
C ILE A 99 12.54 1.90 -4.10
N LEU A 100 11.69 2.81 -3.60
CA LEU A 100 11.12 3.89 -4.41
C LEU A 100 12.23 4.87 -4.84
N GLU A 101 13.12 5.25 -3.92
CA GLU A 101 14.26 6.11 -4.24
C GLU A 101 15.26 5.43 -5.19
N ASP A 102 15.52 4.14 -5.01
CA ASP A 102 16.35 3.34 -5.93
C ASP A 102 15.71 3.32 -7.34
N CYS A 103 14.39 3.15 -7.46
CA CYS A 103 13.68 3.23 -8.74
C CYS A 103 13.80 4.62 -9.38
N ALA A 104 13.60 5.68 -8.59
CA ALA A 104 13.73 7.06 -9.08
C ALA A 104 15.17 7.38 -9.55
N LYS A 105 16.20 6.90 -8.83
CA LYS A 105 17.62 7.03 -9.21
C LYS A 105 17.93 6.29 -10.52
N ASN A 106 17.24 5.18 -10.78
CA ASN A 106 17.34 4.43 -12.04
C ASN A 106 16.38 4.94 -13.13
N ASN A 107 15.89 6.19 -13.00
CA ASN A 107 15.04 6.86 -13.99
C ASN A 107 13.73 6.12 -14.29
N MET A 108 13.23 5.30 -13.35
CA MET A 108 11.89 4.75 -13.42
C MET A 108 10.87 5.76 -12.91
N ALA A 109 9.63 5.68 -13.40
CA ALA A 109 8.56 6.48 -12.83
C ALA A 109 8.14 5.93 -11.46
N THR A 110 7.80 6.80 -10.52
CA THR A 110 7.48 6.40 -9.14
C THR A 110 6.19 7.05 -8.63
N GLY A 111 5.36 6.29 -7.91
CA GLY A 111 4.15 6.84 -7.32
C GLY A 111 3.66 6.14 -6.07
N MET A 112 2.82 6.86 -5.31
CA MET A 112 2.13 6.34 -4.13
C MET A 112 0.67 6.79 -4.11
N VAL A 113 -0.24 5.86 -3.78
CA VAL A 113 -1.67 6.11 -3.59
C VAL A 113 -2.10 5.50 -2.26
N VAL A 114 -2.68 6.28 -1.35
CA VAL A 114 -3.08 5.79 -0.02
C VAL A 114 -4.45 6.29 0.42
N THR A 115 -5.04 5.62 1.41
CA THR A 115 -6.31 6.03 2.04
C THR A 115 -6.14 6.63 3.43
N SER A 116 -4.89 6.86 3.87
CA SER A 116 -4.52 7.67 5.04
C SER A 116 -4.03 9.06 4.62
N THR A 117 -3.48 9.82 5.57
CA THR A 117 -2.56 10.90 5.22
C THR A 117 -1.35 10.35 4.45
N ILE A 118 -0.85 11.09 3.46
CA ILE A 118 0.30 10.65 2.66
C ILE A 118 1.61 10.58 3.48
N VAL A 119 1.63 11.22 4.65
CA VAL A 119 2.75 11.21 5.61
C VAL A 119 2.56 10.17 6.73
N HIS A 120 1.52 9.34 6.66
CA HIS A 120 1.35 8.20 7.56
C HIS A 120 2.49 7.18 7.38
N ALA A 121 2.64 6.27 8.33
CA ALA A 121 3.83 5.44 8.45
C ALA A 121 4.16 4.61 7.19
N THR A 122 3.18 3.94 6.59
CA THR A 122 3.38 3.09 5.42
C THR A 122 3.90 3.87 4.21
N PRO A 123 3.23 4.93 3.70
CA PRO A 123 3.80 5.73 2.61
C PRO A 123 5.09 6.45 3.01
N ALA A 124 5.20 6.91 4.27
CA ALA A 124 6.40 7.57 4.74
C ALA A 124 7.64 6.68 4.66
N ALA A 125 7.52 5.38 4.94
CA ALA A 125 8.63 4.44 4.87
C ALA A 125 9.28 4.32 3.49
N PHE A 126 8.59 4.73 2.41
CA PHE A 126 9.12 4.70 1.05
C PHE A 126 9.79 6.00 0.60
N LEU A 127 9.59 7.13 1.29
CA LEU A 127 10.10 8.43 0.83
C LEU A 127 10.68 9.33 1.94
N ALA A 128 10.60 8.92 3.21
CA ALA A 128 11.11 9.66 4.35
C ALA A 128 12.07 8.83 5.19
N HIS A 129 12.87 9.52 6.02
CA HIS A 129 13.83 8.87 6.93
C HIS A 129 13.82 9.55 8.31
N GLN A 130 13.01 9.02 9.21
CA GLN A 130 12.79 9.59 10.53
C GLN A 130 12.81 8.51 11.61
N SER A 131 13.36 8.83 12.78
CA SER A 131 13.35 7.92 13.95
C SER A 131 12.02 7.96 14.72
N GLY A 132 10.97 8.56 14.16
CA GLY A 132 9.64 8.65 14.76
C GLY A 132 8.56 8.92 13.73
N ARG A 133 7.59 8.00 13.62
CA ARG A 133 6.44 8.07 12.70
C ARG A 133 5.48 9.23 12.97
N GLU A 134 5.48 9.77 14.19
CA GLU A 134 4.59 10.87 14.60
C GLU A 134 5.08 12.26 14.15
N ASP A 135 6.32 12.38 13.64
CA ASP A 135 6.83 13.67 13.16
C ASP A 135 6.37 13.96 11.72
N TYR A 136 5.06 14.12 11.54
CA TYR A 136 4.46 14.36 10.22
C TYR A 136 4.99 15.59 9.49
N GLU A 137 5.42 16.63 10.21
CA GLU A 137 6.06 17.78 9.58
C GLU A 137 7.49 17.48 9.13
N ALA A 138 8.28 16.73 9.89
CA ALA A 138 9.59 16.28 9.41
C ALA A 138 9.46 15.31 8.23
N ILE A 139 8.47 14.41 8.26
CA ILE A 139 8.15 13.49 7.16
C ILE A 139 7.73 14.29 5.92
N ALA A 140 6.81 15.26 6.03
CA ALA A 140 6.42 16.10 4.91
C ALA A 140 7.62 16.87 4.29
N MET A 141 8.59 17.28 5.13
CA MET A 141 9.83 17.90 4.65
C MET A 141 10.70 16.89 3.87
N ASP A 142 10.79 15.64 4.31
CA ASP A 142 11.47 14.59 3.53
C ASP A 142 10.74 14.33 2.20
N PHE A 143 9.40 14.35 2.15
CA PHE A 143 8.64 14.27 0.89
C PHE A 143 8.98 15.42 -0.06
N TYR A 144 9.09 16.64 0.46
CA TYR A 144 9.55 17.78 -0.33
C TYR A 144 10.97 17.58 -0.86
N ASN A 145 11.88 17.04 -0.06
CA ASN A 145 13.28 16.80 -0.46
C ASN A 145 13.42 15.65 -1.46
N GLY A 146 12.61 14.61 -1.31
CA GLY A 146 12.61 13.40 -2.10
C GLY A 146 12.20 13.58 -3.57
N ASN A 147 12.20 12.46 -4.29
CA ASN A 147 11.83 12.39 -5.69
C ASN A 147 10.77 11.30 -5.91
N CYS A 148 9.54 11.73 -6.11
CA CYS A 148 8.41 10.91 -6.51
C CYS A 148 7.63 11.65 -7.60
N ASP A 149 7.10 10.95 -8.60
CA ASP A 149 6.38 11.58 -9.72
C ASP A 149 4.89 11.76 -9.41
N LEU A 150 4.31 10.87 -8.61
CA LEU A 150 2.89 10.90 -8.28
C LEU A 150 2.62 10.60 -6.81
N LEU A 151 1.85 11.46 -6.17
CA LEU A 151 1.42 11.29 -4.78
C LEU A 151 -0.08 11.56 -4.67
N ILE A 152 -0.84 10.61 -4.10
CA ILE A 152 -2.28 10.77 -3.85
C ILE A 152 -2.59 10.26 -2.43
N GLY A 153 -3.08 11.15 -1.56
CA GLY A 153 -3.44 10.82 -0.18
C GLY A 153 -3.90 12.04 0.60
N GLY A 154 -4.32 11.86 1.85
CA GLY A 154 -4.74 12.97 2.72
C GLY A 154 -3.56 13.77 3.29
N GLY A 155 -3.86 14.66 4.24
CA GLY A 155 -2.84 15.30 5.09
C GLY A 155 -2.32 16.63 4.58
N LYS A 156 -3.11 17.39 3.81
CA LYS A 156 -2.72 18.73 3.31
C LYS A 156 -2.18 19.65 4.41
N LYS A 157 -2.77 19.59 5.61
CA LYS A 157 -2.39 20.43 6.76
C LYS A 157 -0.91 20.32 7.15
N TYR A 158 -0.27 19.17 6.92
CA TYR A 158 1.15 18.94 7.24
C TYR A 158 2.11 19.58 6.23
N PHE A 159 1.59 20.06 5.10
CA PHE A 159 2.37 20.72 4.05
C PHE A 159 2.17 22.25 4.06
N ASP A 160 0.93 22.75 4.24
CA ASP A 160 0.63 24.18 4.07
C ASP A 160 0.35 24.95 5.38
N ARG A 161 0.10 24.26 6.50
CA ARG A 161 -0.18 24.87 7.82
C ARG A 161 0.73 24.31 8.89
N ARG A 162 2.02 24.26 8.56
CA ARG A 162 3.07 23.74 9.42
C ARG A 162 3.29 24.64 10.63
N VAL A 163 3.23 24.08 11.83
CA VAL A 163 3.35 24.82 13.09
C VAL A 163 4.80 24.94 13.57
N LYS A 164 5.68 23.99 13.22
CA LYS A 164 7.07 23.99 13.72
C LYS A 164 7.95 25.02 13.02
N ASP A 165 7.71 25.27 11.73
CA ASP A 165 8.56 26.14 10.91
C ASP A 165 7.81 27.17 10.06
N SER A 166 6.46 27.13 10.03
CA SER A 166 5.62 28.04 9.23
C SER A 166 5.94 28.04 7.73
N ILE A 167 6.63 27.02 7.21
CA ILE A 167 6.92 26.88 5.80
C ILE A 167 5.64 26.41 5.07
N ASN A 168 5.38 26.95 3.88
CA ASN A 168 4.38 26.38 2.98
C ASN A 168 5.05 25.44 1.98
N LEU A 169 5.02 24.14 2.25
CA LEU A 169 5.59 23.12 1.36
C LEU A 169 4.78 22.93 0.09
N VAL A 170 3.48 23.27 0.07
CA VAL A 170 2.69 23.23 -1.18
C VAL A 170 3.25 24.23 -2.18
N GLU A 171 3.49 25.47 -1.76
CA GLU A 171 4.14 26.49 -2.60
C GLU A 171 5.51 26.03 -3.08
N LYS A 172 6.35 25.50 -2.17
CA LYS A 172 7.68 24.99 -2.54
C LYS A 172 7.64 23.79 -3.49
N LEU A 173 6.64 22.91 -3.39
CA LEU A 173 6.46 21.79 -4.32
C LEU A 173 6.07 22.30 -5.71
N ILE A 174 5.20 23.32 -5.78
CA ILE A 174 4.86 23.98 -7.05
C ILE A 174 6.11 24.60 -7.68
N GLU A 175 6.94 25.29 -6.89
CA GLU A 175 8.25 25.80 -7.34
C GLU A 175 9.20 24.69 -7.80
N LYS A 176 9.11 23.49 -7.19
CA LYS A 176 9.86 22.28 -7.58
C LYS A 176 9.24 21.55 -8.79
N GLY A 177 8.21 22.13 -9.42
CA GLY A 177 7.61 21.62 -10.65
C GLY A 177 6.48 20.60 -10.45
N PHE A 178 5.92 20.48 -9.25
CA PHE A 178 4.67 19.74 -9.06
C PHE A 178 3.48 20.56 -9.53
N THR A 179 2.53 19.88 -10.16
CA THR A 179 1.14 20.36 -10.15
C THR A 179 0.46 19.79 -8.92
N VAL A 180 -0.07 20.67 -8.07
CA VAL A 180 -0.75 20.30 -6.83
C VAL A 180 -2.23 20.61 -6.95
N SER A 181 -3.08 19.66 -6.59
CA SER A 181 -4.53 19.81 -6.52
C SER A 181 -5.05 19.21 -5.20
N ASP A 182 -6.26 19.57 -4.80
CA ASP A 182 -6.82 19.12 -3.53
C ASP A 182 -8.35 18.98 -3.56
N TYR A 183 -8.84 18.35 -2.50
CA TYR A 183 -10.25 18.09 -2.22
C TYR A 183 -11.13 19.34 -2.04
N PHE A 184 -10.57 20.56 -1.88
CA PHE A 184 -11.41 21.76 -1.80
C PHE A 184 -11.96 22.17 -3.16
N GLN A 185 -11.23 21.86 -4.23
CA GLN A 185 -11.63 22.24 -5.58
C GLN A 185 -12.62 21.25 -6.16
N GLU A 186 -12.29 19.96 -6.09
CA GLU A 186 -13.11 18.89 -6.65
C GLU A 186 -12.76 17.54 -6.03
N ASP A 187 -13.74 16.65 -5.93
CA ASP A 187 -13.50 15.26 -5.50
C ASP A 187 -12.66 14.51 -6.54
N PHE A 188 -11.72 13.68 -6.09
CA PHE A 188 -10.85 12.91 -6.97
C PHE A 188 -11.61 12.06 -8.01
N GLU A 189 -12.83 11.64 -7.67
CA GLU A 189 -13.71 10.87 -8.57
C GLU A 189 -14.06 11.59 -9.87
N ASN A 190 -14.03 12.91 -9.87
CA ASN A 190 -14.39 13.72 -11.03
C ASN A 190 -13.16 14.30 -11.76
N ILE A 191 -11.97 14.14 -11.18
CA ILE A 191 -10.74 14.73 -11.70
C ILE A 191 -10.06 13.80 -12.69
N GLN A 192 -9.46 14.36 -13.74
CA GLN A 192 -8.47 13.67 -14.54
C GLN A 192 -7.07 14.18 -14.18
N ILE A 193 -6.13 13.27 -13.89
CA ILE A 193 -4.74 13.67 -13.64
C ILE A 193 -4.21 14.39 -14.90
N PRO A 194 -3.73 15.64 -14.78
CA PRO A 194 -3.27 16.41 -15.92
C PRO A 194 -1.99 15.80 -16.52
N ASN A 195 -1.74 16.06 -17.80
CA ASN A 195 -0.51 15.62 -18.46
C ASN A 195 0.69 16.49 -18.01
N VAL A 196 1.23 16.17 -16.84
CA VAL A 196 2.32 16.90 -16.18
C VAL A 196 3.42 15.94 -15.76
N ASN A 197 4.62 16.46 -15.46
CA ASN A 197 5.73 15.60 -15.05
C ASN A 197 5.57 15.06 -13.63
N LYS A 198 5.10 15.90 -12.70
CA LYS A 198 4.89 15.54 -11.30
C LYS A 198 3.53 16.02 -10.81
N TYR A 199 2.82 15.17 -10.09
CA TYR A 199 1.48 15.46 -9.60
C TYR A 199 1.31 15.06 -8.14
N LEU A 200 0.69 15.94 -7.36
CA LEU A 200 0.29 15.67 -5.98
C LEU A 200 -1.18 16.02 -5.83
N PHE A 201 -1.98 15.07 -5.35
CA PHE A 201 -3.37 15.29 -5.01
C PHE A 201 -3.60 15.06 -3.52
N PHE A 202 -4.11 16.07 -2.82
CA PHE A 202 -4.57 15.93 -1.45
C PHE A 202 -6.04 15.53 -1.39
N THR A 203 -6.35 14.34 -0.88
CA THR A 203 -7.73 13.83 -0.79
C THR A 203 -8.49 14.29 0.45
N ALA A 204 -7.79 14.84 1.45
CA ALA A 204 -8.37 15.35 2.69
C ALA A 204 -7.40 16.28 3.43
N ASP A 205 -7.92 17.05 4.39
CA ASP A 205 -7.09 17.94 5.21
C ASP A 205 -6.13 17.18 6.12
N GLY A 206 -6.68 16.17 6.79
CA GLY A 206 -6.00 15.18 7.58
C GLY A 206 -6.28 13.81 7.01
N ASP A 207 -6.86 12.93 7.81
CA ASP A 207 -7.23 11.59 7.38
C ASP A 207 -8.45 11.62 6.46
N PRO A 208 -8.42 10.89 5.32
CA PRO A 208 -9.61 10.68 4.50
C PRO A 208 -10.72 9.95 5.27
N LEU A 209 -11.97 10.12 4.83
CA LEU A 209 -13.10 9.38 5.40
C LEU A 209 -12.93 7.85 5.23
N PRO A 210 -13.52 7.03 6.12
CA PRO A 210 -13.68 5.60 5.90
C PRO A 210 -14.48 5.27 4.64
N ALA A 211 -14.24 4.09 4.04
CA ALA A 211 -15.04 3.56 2.93
C ALA A 211 -16.52 3.41 3.32
N SER A 212 -16.79 2.96 4.54
CA SER A 212 -18.15 2.89 5.11
C SER A 212 -18.84 4.25 5.26
N GLN A 213 -18.08 5.35 5.19
CA GLN A 213 -18.57 6.73 5.31
C GLN A 213 -18.52 7.50 3.98
N GLY A 214 -18.32 6.81 2.85
CA GLY A 214 -18.48 7.37 1.51
C GLY A 214 -17.19 7.64 0.75
N ARG A 215 -16.01 7.34 1.31
CA ARG A 215 -14.78 7.36 0.51
C ARG A 215 -14.82 6.29 -0.57
N ASN A 216 -14.54 6.66 -1.82
CA ASN A 216 -14.65 5.79 -2.99
C ASN A 216 -13.50 5.94 -4.00
N TYR A 217 -12.47 6.73 -3.68
CA TYR A 217 -11.46 7.11 -4.67
C TYR A 217 -10.34 6.09 -4.92
N LEU A 218 -10.14 5.09 -4.06
CA LEU A 218 -8.92 4.28 -4.08
C LEU A 218 -8.76 3.52 -5.41
N ALA A 219 -9.84 2.93 -5.93
CA ALA A 219 -9.81 2.20 -7.19
C ALA A 219 -9.48 3.12 -8.38
N LYS A 220 -10.17 4.26 -8.47
CA LYS A 220 -9.93 5.24 -9.53
C LYS A 220 -8.52 5.84 -9.44
N ALA A 221 -8.08 6.23 -8.25
CA ALA A 221 -6.73 6.74 -8.01
C ALA A 221 -5.66 5.71 -8.39
N SER A 222 -5.88 4.42 -8.09
CA SER A 222 -4.99 3.34 -8.51
C SER A 222 -4.91 3.24 -10.03
N LYS A 223 -6.06 3.21 -10.71
CA LYS A 223 -6.14 3.16 -12.18
C LYS A 223 -5.45 4.36 -12.84
N ASP A 224 -5.75 5.57 -12.37
CA ASP A 224 -5.19 6.80 -12.92
C ASP A 224 -3.70 6.92 -12.64
N ALA A 225 -3.24 6.45 -11.47
CA ALA A 225 -1.82 6.37 -11.14
C ALA A 225 -1.06 5.42 -12.07
N ILE A 226 -1.60 4.22 -12.32
CA ILE A 226 -1.04 3.26 -13.27
C ILE A 226 -0.93 3.91 -14.66
N GLN A 227 -1.98 4.58 -15.12
CA GLN A 227 -1.97 5.26 -16.43
C GLN A 227 -0.94 6.39 -16.49
N PHE A 228 -0.89 7.24 -15.46
CA PHE A 228 0.05 8.36 -15.37
C PHE A 228 1.51 7.87 -15.42
N LEU A 229 1.86 6.87 -14.61
CA LEU A 229 3.22 6.34 -14.54
C LEU A 229 3.60 5.58 -15.81
N ASN A 230 2.69 4.77 -16.36
CA ASN A 230 2.93 4.04 -17.60
C ASN A 230 3.13 4.99 -18.79
N SER A 231 2.44 6.14 -18.82
CA SER A 231 2.61 7.16 -19.88
C SER A 231 4.04 7.72 -19.96
N LYS A 232 4.83 7.62 -18.89
CA LYS A 232 6.23 8.08 -18.85
C LYS A 232 7.16 7.19 -19.68
N ASN A 233 6.72 5.98 -20.06
CA ASN A 233 7.49 5.02 -20.86
C ASN A 233 8.86 4.64 -20.28
N LYS A 234 9.02 4.72 -18.95
CA LYS A 234 10.28 4.49 -18.21
C LYS A 234 10.31 3.16 -17.44
N GLY A 235 9.22 2.40 -17.47
CA GLY A 235 8.93 1.44 -16.39
C GLY A 235 8.52 2.19 -15.11
N PHE A 236 7.88 1.50 -14.16
CA PHE A 236 7.46 2.17 -12.93
C PHE A 236 7.43 1.28 -11.69
N PHE A 237 7.54 1.94 -10.53
CA PHE A 237 7.22 1.37 -9.22
C PHE A 237 6.06 2.17 -8.61
N LEU A 238 4.96 1.49 -8.29
CA LEU A 238 3.77 2.08 -7.69
C LEU A 238 3.43 1.36 -6.40
N MET A 239 3.36 2.09 -5.29
CA MET A 239 2.83 1.57 -4.02
C MET A 239 1.39 2.05 -3.84
N ILE A 240 0.47 1.12 -3.54
CA ILE A 240 -0.94 1.42 -3.25
C ILE A 240 -1.28 0.88 -1.87
N GLU A 241 -1.92 1.68 -1.03
CA GLU A 241 -2.31 1.28 0.31
C GLU A 241 -3.83 1.37 0.53
N GLY A 242 -4.43 0.27 0.96
CA GLY A 242 -5.72 0.27 1.66
C GLY A 242 -5.46 0.47 3.16
N SER A 243 -5.27 1.73 3.56
CA SER A 243 -4.68 2.11 4.86
C SER A 243 -5.60 1.89 6.06
N GLN A 244 -6.93 1.90 5.88
CA GLN A 244 -7.87 1.94 7.02
C GLN A 244 -8.45 0.56 7.40
N ILE A 245 -8.01 -0.53 6.75
CA ILE A 245 -8.34 -1.91 7.19
C ILE A 245 -7.84 -2.10 8.64
N ASP A 246 -6.61 -1.64 8.91
CA ASP A 246 -5.99 -1.58 10.23
C ASP A 246 -6.81 -0.78 11.24
N TRP A 247 -7.31 0.40 10.83
CA TRP A 247 -8.10 1.26 11.71
C TRP A 247 -9.41 0.59 12.13
N GLY A 248 -10.06 -0.15 11.23
CA GLY A 248 -11.20 -1.01 11.57
C GLY A 248 -10.81 -2.12 12.57
N GLY A 249 -9.61 -2.68 12.42
CA GLY A 249 -9.01 -3.62 13.37
C GLY A 249 -8.80 -3.01 14.76
N HIS A 250 -8.20 -1.82 14.85
CA HIS A 250 -8.04 -1.09 16.11
C HIS A 250 -9.36 -0.70 16.76
N ALA A 251 -10.37 -0.36 15.95
CA ALA A 251 -11.72 -0.04 16.41
C ALA A 251 -12.48 -1.28 16.90
N ASN A 252 -12.02 -2.49 16.55
CA ASN A 252 -12.75 -3.74 16.71
C ASN A 252 -14.11 -3.72 15.99
N GLU A 253 -14.14 -3.12 14.79
CA GLU A 253 -15.35 -2.94 14.00
C GLU A 253 -15.30 -3.77 12.72
N SER A 254 -16.01 -4.90 12.73
CA SER A 254 -16.05 -5.85 11.61
C SER A 254 -16.52 -5.18 10.31
N ASP A 255 -17.60 -4.40 10.36
CA ASP A 255 -18.15 -3.74 9.16
C ASP A 255 -17.17 -2.71 8.57
N TYR A 256 -16.38 -2.06 9.43
CA TYR A 256 -15.32 -1.16 9.00
C TYR A 256 -14.23 -1.93 8.25
N ILE A 257 -13.68 -3.00 8.84
CA ILE A 257 -12.71 -3.90 8.18
C ILE A 257 -13.25 -4.38 6.83
N ILE A 258 -14.47 -4.90 6.81
CA ILE A 258 -15.09 -5.45 5.60
C ILE A 258 -15.19 -4.37 4.53
N SER A 259 -15.71 -3.19 4.86
CA SER A 259 -15.87 -2.10 3.88
C SER A 259 -14.54 -1.67 3.26
N GLU A 260 -13.47 -1.65 4.06
CA GLU A 260 -12.11 -1.30 3.63
C GLU A 260 -11.47 -2.40 2.78
N VAL A 261 -11.66 -3.68 3.14
CA VAL A 261 -11.21 -4.81 2.31
C VAL A 261 -11.92 -4.81 0.95
N LEU A 262 -13.22 -4.48 0.91
CA LEU A 262 -13.97 -4.40 -0.35
C LEU A 262 -13.55 -3.20 -1.21
N ASP A 263 -13.18 -2.09 -0.59
CA ASP A 263 -12.63 -0.94 -1.32
C ASP A 263 -11.25 -1.26 -1.89
N PHE A 264 -10.36 -1.85 -1.08
CA PHE A 264 -9.03 -2.31 -1.52
C PHE A 264 -9.13 -3.39 -2.61
N ASN A 265 -10.12 -4.29 -2.54
CA ASN A 265 -10.37 -5.30 -3.56
C ASN A 265 -10.66 -4.67 -4.95
N LYS A 266 -11.31 -3.50 -5.00
CA LYS A 266 -11.51 -2.78 -6.27
C LYS A 266 -10.18 -2.24 -6.83
N ALA A 267 -9.27 -1.78 -5.97
CA ALA A 267 -7.94 -1.35 -6.38
C ALA A 267 -7.07 -2.52 -6.87
N ILE A 268 -7.15 -3.67 -6.20
CA ILE A 268 -6.54 -4.92 -6.66
C ILE A 268 -7.04 -5.28 -8.06
N LYS A 269 -8.35 -5.14 -8.31
CA LYS A 269 -8.93 -5.37 -9.65
C LYS A 269 -8.24 -4.52 -10.72
N GLU A 270 -8.11 -3.22 -10.50
CA GLU A 270 -7.50 -2.31 -11.47
C GLU A 270 -6.02 -2.64 -11.74
N ALA A 271 -5.28 -3.03 -10.69
CA ALA A 271 -3.88 -3.46 -10.83
C ALA A 271 -3.74 -4.76 -11.64
N LEU A 272 -4.59 -5.76 -11.37
CA LEU A 272 -4.56 -7.04 -12.08
C LEU A 272 -5.05 -6.92 -13.52
N ASP A 273 -6.11 -6.14 -13.77
CA ASP A 273 -6.61 -5.88 -15.12
C ASP A 273 -5.53 -5.22 -15.99
N PHE A 274 -4.76 -4.29 -15.41
CA PHE A 274 -3.62 -3.70 -16.10
C PHE A 274 -2.51 -4.74 -16.35
N ALA A 275 -2.12 -5.50 -15.33
CA ALA A 275 -1.01 -6.45 -15.44
C ALA A 275 -1.30 -7.59 -16.41
N GLU A 276 -2.53 -8.09 -16.45
CA GLU A 276 -3.02 -9.07 -17.43
C GLU A 276 -2.97 -8.53 -18.86
N LYS A 277 -3.26 -7.24 -19.06
CA LYS A 277 -3.16 -6.62 -20.38
C LYS A 277 -1.72 -6.33 -20.79
N ASP A 278 -0.90 -5.84 -19.85
CA ASP A 278 0.47 -5.39 -20.11
C ASP A 278 1.47 -6.55 -20.24
N GLN A 279 1.25 -7.66 -19.52
CA GLN A 279 2.12 -8.86 -19.51
C GLN A 279 3.58 -8.61 -19.10
N ASN A 280 3.96 -7.38 -18.74
CA ASN A 280 5.29 -6.99 -18.27
C ASN A 280 5.25 -6.38 -16.87
N THR A 281 4.13 -6.52 -16.16
CA THR A 281 3.91 -5.96 -14.83
C THR A 281 3.82 -7.07 -13.80
N LEU A 282 4.62 -6.95 -12.76
CA LEU A 282 4.53 -7.77 -11.56
C LEU A 282 3.62 -7.06 -10.55
N VAL A 283 2.63 -7.77 -10.05
CA VAL A 283 1.75 -7.33 -8.96
C VAL A 283 2.09 -8.15 -7.73
N VAL A 284 2.36 -7.47 -6.61
CA VAL A 284 2.60 -8.11 -5.30
C VAL A 284 1.64 -7.48 -4.29
N ILE A 285 0.89 -8.30 -3.57
CA ILE A 285 -0.10 -7.87 -2.58
C ILE A 285 0.25 -8.51 -1.23
N THR A 286 0.27 -7.72 -0.16
CA THR A 286 0.52 -8.19 1.21
C THR A 286 -0.17 -7.27 2.22
N ALA A 287 -0.02 -7.58 3.50
CA ALA A 287 -0.12 -6.61 4.59
C ALA A 287 1.26 -6.39 5.23
N ASP A 288 1.37 -5.39 6.07
CA ASP A 288 2.48 -5.14 7.00
C ASP A 288 2.38 -6.01 8.26
N HIS A 289 1.18 -6.14 8.82
CA HIS A 289 0.83 -6.99 9.97
C HIS A 289 -0.66 -7.40 9.95
N GLU A 290 -1.12 -8.07 11.01
CA GLU A 290 -2.54 -8.33 11.28
C GLU A 290 -2.99 -7.44 12.43
N THR A 291 -4.26 -6.99 12.40
CA THR A 291 -4.80 -6.11 13.43
C THR A 291 -6.09 -6.59 14.06
N GLY A 292 -6.14 -6.54 15.40
CA GLY A 292 -7.29 -6.85 16.23
C GLY A 292 -7.32 -8.29 16.76
N GLY A 293 -6.44 -9.16 16.25
CA GLY A 293 -6.55 -10.61 16.48
C GLY A 293 -7.95 -11.06 16.12
N TYR A 294 -8.37 -10.71 14.91
CA TYR A 294 -9.73 -10.79 14.41
C TYR A 294 -10.10 -12.24 14.07
N VAL A 295 -11.25 -12.68 14.57
CA VAL A 295 -11.74 -14.07 14.45
C VAL A 295 -13.18 -14.09 13.94
N ILE A 296 -13.46 -15.00 13.01
CA ILE A 296 -14.81 -15.37 12.57
C ILE A 296 -15.24 -16.63 13.33
N ASN A 297 -16.35 -16.56 14.05
CA ASN A 297 -16.82 -17.60 14.97
C ASN A 297 -17.84 -18.56 14.33
N PRO A 298 -18.04 -19.75 14.94
CA PRO A 298 -19.17 -20.61 14.62
C PRO A 298 -20.52 -19.86 14.65
N GLY A 299 -21.42 -20.23 13.75
CA GLY A 299 -22.72 -19.55 13.57
C GLY A 299 -22.73 -18.50 12.46
N SER A 300 -21.57 -18.11 11.94
CA SER A 300 -21.45 -17.24 10.76
C SER A 300 -22.09 -17.85 9.50
N LYS A 301 -22.65 -16.99 8.66
CA LYS A 301 -23.23 -17.33 7.34
C LYS A 301 -22.69 -16.36 6.28
N PHE A 302 -22.77 -16.73 5.00
CA PHE A 302 -22.48 -15.78 3.92
C PHE A 302 -23.37 -14.53 4.07
N GLY A 303 -22.75 -13.35 4.02
CA GLY A 303 -23.43 -12.07 4.24
C GLY A 303 -23.79 -11.73 5.69
N ALA A 304 -23.44 -12.57 6.68
CA ALA A 304 -23.70 -12.30 8.10
C ALA A 304 -22.68 -13.02 8.99
N LEU A 305 -21.63 -12.31 9.42
CA LEU A 305 -20.55 -12.87 10.22
C LEU A 305 -20.78 -12.64 11.72
N THR A 306 -20.43 -13.64 12.53
CA THR A 306 -20.29 -13.49 13.98
C THR A 306 -18.80 -13.41 14.29
N THR A 307 -18.33 -12.27 14.79
CA THR A 307 -16.89 -11.99 14.90
C THR A 307 -16.46 -11.62 16.32
N THR A 308 -15.18 -11.80 16.63
CA THR A 308 -14.58 -11.36 17.90
C THR A 308 -13.17 -10.87 17.67
N PHE A 309 -12.70 -10.01 18.58
CA PHE A 309 -11.37 -9.42 18.59
C PHE A 309 -10.70 -9.77 19.91
N SER A 310 -9.46 -10.21 19.86
CA SER A 310 -8.69 -10.53 21.07
C SER A 310 -7.92 -9.33 21.62
N THR A 311 -7.73 -8.28 20.80
CA THR A 311 -6.98 -7.08 21.17
C THR A 311 -7.49 -5.87 20.38
N LYS A 312 -7.10 -4.65 20.77
CA LYS A 312 -7.21 -3.42 19.97
C LYS A 312 -5.86 -3.02 19.37
N LYS A 313 -4.91 -3.94 19.29
CA LYS A 313 -3.56 -3.74 18.76
C LYS A 313 -3.31 -4.72 17.62
N HIS A 314 -2.12 -4.68 17.04
CA HIS A 314 -1.68 -5.68 16.08
C HIS A 314 -1.48 -7.04 16.75
N SER A 315 -1.40 -8.11 15.96
CA SER A 315 -1.03 -9.44 16.40
C SER A 315 0.16 -10.00 15.60
N ALA A 316 0.81 -11.02 16.14
CA ALA A 316 2.01 -11.64 15.56
C ALA A 316 1.70 -12.72 14.51
N ALA A 317 0.49 -12.73 13.94
CA ALA A 317 0.15 -13.66 12.87
C ALA A 317 1.07 -13.42 11.67
N MET A 318 1.58 -14.51 11.06
CA MET A 318 2.30 -14.39 9.81
C MET A 318 1.36 -13.93 8.69
N ILE A 319 1.90 -13.19 7.73
CA ILE A 319 1.09 -12.43 6.78
C ILE A 319 1.22 -13.03 5.37
N PRO A 320 0.10 -13.22 4.65
CA PRO A 320 0.14 -13.76 3.30
C PRO A 320 0.70 -12.75 2.30
N VAL A 321 1.41 -13.26 1.30
CA VAL A 321 1.85 -12.52 0.12
C VAL A 321 1.27 -13.18 -1.11
N PHE A 322 0.65 -12.42 -1.99
CA PHE A 322 0.10 -12.87 -3.25
C PHE A 322 0.85 -12.21 -4.40
N ALA A 323 1.20 -12.97 -5.43
CA ALA A 323 1.92 -12.43 -6.58
C ALA A 323 1.37 -12.93 -7.92
N TYR A 324 1.40 -12.04 -8.92
CA TYR A 324 1.02 -12.31 -10.31
C TYR A 324 1.96 -11.59 -11.27
N GLY A 325 2.27 -12.26 -12.39
CA GLY A 325 3.04 -11.67 -13.48
C GLY A 325 4.51 -12.12 -13.50
N PRO A 326 5.37 -11.47 -14.31
CA PRO A 326 6.75 -11.91 -14.49
C PRO A 326 7.55 -11.86 -13.18
N GLY A 327 8.17 -12.98 -12.79
CA GLY A 327 8.92 -13.11 -11.55
C GLY A 327 8.08 -13.42 -10.31
N ALA A 328 6.76 -13.62 -10.43
CA ALA A 328 5.88 -13.90 -9.29
C ALA A 328 6.29 -15.15 -8.49
N GLU A 329 6.89 -16.15 -9.12
CA GLU A 329 7.36 -17.38 -8.47
C GLU A 329 8.38 -17.12 -7.35
N ASN A 330 9.09 -15.98 -7.42
CA ASN A 330 10.03 -15.55 -6.40
C ASN A 330 9.35 -15.19 -5.08
N PHE A 331 8.02 -15.09 -5.01
CA PHE A 331 7.25 -14.74 -3.81
C PHE A 331 6.62 -15.94 -3.10
N SER A 332 6.97 -17.17 -3.50
CA SER A 332 6.52 -18.39 -2.81
C SER A 332 7.31 -18.71 -1.54
N GLY A 333 6.72 -19.54 -0.66
CA GLY A 333 7.36 -20.03 0.56
C GLY A 333 7.17 -19.13 1.80
N ILE A 334 7.91 -19.44 2.87
CA ILE A 334 7.89 -18.69 4.14
C ILE A 334 9.22 -17.94 4.31
N TYR A 335 9.18 -16.63 4.53
CA TYR A 335 10.39 -15.79 4.55
C TYR A 335 10.27 -14.57 5.49
N GLU A 336 11.37 -13.83 5.67
CA GLU A 336 11.35 -12.54 6.37
C GLU A 336 10.73 -11.45 5.51
N ASN A 337 9.95 -10.53 6.09
CA ASN A 337 9.35 -9.43 5.34
C ASN A 337 10.38 -8.55 4.59
N THR A 338 11.64 -8.53 5.03
CA THR A 338 12.77 -7.88 4.34
C THR A 338 13.09 -8.49 2.97
N GLU A 339 12.75 -9.76 2.73
CA GLU A 339 12.99 -10.41 1.44
C GLU A 339 12.11 -9.83 0.32
N ILE A 340 11.00 -9.16 0.65
CA ILE A 340 10.16 -8.47 -0.34
C ILE A 340 10.99 -7.38 -1.04
N TYR A 341 11.73 -6.57 -0.28
CA TYR A 341 12.67 -5.59 -0.85
C TYR A 341 13.70 -6.26 -1.76
N ASN A 342 14.38 -7.29 -1.26
CA ASN A 342 15.46 -7.97 -2.00
C ASN A 342 14.95 -8.55 -3.33
N ARG A 343 13.76 -9.16 -3.32
CA ARG A 343 13.13 -9.75 -4.50
C ARG A 343 12.68 -8.69 -5.49
N ILE A 344 12.04 -7.62 -5.04
CA ILE A 344 11.63 -6.49 -5.89
C ILE A 344 12.85 -5.84 -6.54
N LYS A 345 13.89 -5.53 -5.74
CA LYS A 345 15.14 -4.93 -6.23
C LYS A 345 15.81 -5.79 -7.29
N LYS A 346 15.97 -7.09 -7.01
CA LYS A 346 16.57 -8.05 -7.96
C LYS A 346 15.80 -8.18 -9.27
N LEU A 347 14.47 -8.09 -9.22
CA LEU A 347 13.63 -8.23 -10.41
C LEU A 347 13.58 -6.96 -11.25
N LEU A 348 13.70 -5.80 -10.62
CA LEU A 348 13.46 -4.51 -11.25
C LEU A 348 14.74 -3.76 -11.62
N LEU A 349 15.81 -3.90 -10.84
CA LEU A 349 17.01 -3.05 -10.91
C LEU A 349 18.33 -3.80 -11.14
N ASP A 350 18.38 -5.09 -10.81
CA ASP A 350 19.49 -6.00 -11.15
C ASP A 350 19.13 -6.81 -12.39
#